data_AF-K0K1C9-F1
#
_entry.id   AF-K0K1C9-F1
#
_cell.length_a   1.000
_cell.length_b   1.000
_cell.length_c   1.000
_cell.angle_alpha   90.00
_cell.angle_beta   90.00
_cell.angle_gamma   90.00
#
_symmetry.space_group_name_H-M   'P 1'
#
loop_
_entity.id
_entity.type
_entity.pdbx_description
1 polymer ?
#
loop_
_entity_poly.entity_id
_entity_poly.type
_entity_poly.pdbx_seq_one_letter_code
_entity_poly.pdbx_strand_id
1 'polypeptide(L)'
;MHTGRGLSLIMSTAIAVAAVVTSAATILAPSTSAASVSTRTVADTQVAAQPAAPVYIRHRQSQKCLDGSVSQGVRLNTCNATNYQQWEYFTND
;
A
#
# COMPACT_ATOMS: atom_id res chain seq x y z
N MET A 1 9.53 54.70 3.38
CA MET A 1 9.99 53.82 2.28
C MET A 1 9.53 52.41 2.57
N HIS A 2 8.43 51.95 1.98
CA HIS A 2 8.05 50.54 1.86
C HIS A 2 7.35 50.38 0.52
N THR A 3 8.01 49.61 -0.33
CA THR A 3 7.77 49.38 -1.75
C THR A 3 6.54 48.50 -1.98
N GLY A 4 5.89 48.72 -3.13
CA GLY A 4 4.57 48.20 -3.49
C GLY A 4 4.46 46.68 -3.58
N ARG A 5 3.25 46.20 -3.25
CA ARG A 5 2.83 44.82 -3.45
C ARG A 5 2.13 44.71 -4.81
N GLY A 6 2.68 43.84 -5.66
CA GLY A 6 2.26 43.60 -7.02
C GLY A 6 0.83 43.09 -7.12
N LEU A 7 0.12 43.68 -8.08
CA LEU A 7 -1.19 43.29 -8.57
C LEU A 7 -1.02 42.06 -9.48
N SER A 8 -1.48 40.88 -9.04
CA SER A 8 -1.51 39.67 -9.87
C SER A 8 -2.96 39.37 -10.25
N LEU A 9 -3.34 39.71 -11.48
CA LEU A 9 -4.60 39.35 -12.12
C LEU A 9 -4.48 37.93 -12.67
N ILE A 10 -5.20 36.98 -12.08
CA ILE A 10 -5.44 35.66 -12.68
C ILE A 10 -6.89 35.61 -13.17
N MET A 11 -7.03 35.57 -14.50
CA MET A 11 -8.27 35.39 -15.24
C MET A 11 -8.99 34.12 -14.78
N SER A 12 -10.24 34.26 -14.33
CA SER A 12 -11.15 33.13 -14.05
C SER A 12 -12.24 33.11 -15.11
N THR A 13 -12.20 32.13 -16.02
CA THR A 13 -13.26 31.88 -16.99
C THR A 13 -14.23 30.83 -16.44
N ALA A 14 -15.50 31.19 -16.31
CA ALA A 14 -16.58 30.22 -16.16
C ALA A 14 -17.78 30.72 -16.97
N ILE A 15 -17.97 30.15 -18.16
CA ILE A 15 -19.18 30.36 -18.95
C ILE A 15 -20.26 29.43 -18.37
N ALA A 16 -21.29 30.03 -17.78
CA ALA A 16 -22.47 29.33 -17.33
C ALA A 16 -23.33 28.96 -18.54
N VAL A 17 -23.62 27.66 -18.73
CA VAL A 17 -24.67 27.20 -19.65
C VAL A 17 -25.85 26.76 -18.80
N ALA A 18 -26.89 27.61 -18.80
CA ALA A 18 -28.19 27.27 -18.25
C ALA A 18 -28.91 26.31 -19.21
N ALA A 19 -29.34 25.15 -18.73
CA ALA A 19 -30.25 24.28 -19.44
C ALA A 19 -31.60 24.26 -18.73
N VAL A 20 -32.63 24.55 -19.53
CA VAL A 20 -34.01 24.88 -19.16
C VAL A 20 -34.80 23.60 -18.86
N VAL A 21 -35.71 23.70 -17.88
CA VAL A 21 -36.60 22.63 -17.41
C VAL A 21 -37.72 22.35 -18.42
N THR A 22 -37.96 21.09 -18.78
CA THR A 22 -39.23 20.62 -19.34
C THR A 22 -39.56 19.21 -18.83
N SER A 23 -40.68 19.07 -18.12
CA SER A 23 -41.19 17.84 -17.52
C SER A 23 -42.14 17.11 -18.49
N ALA A 24 -41.96 15.80 -18.72
CA ALA A 24 -43.05 14.90 -19.12
C ALA A 24 -42.68 13.39 -19.08
N ALA A 25 -43.53 12.63 -18.39
CA ALA A 25 -43.89 11.20 -18.54
C ALA A 25 -42.81 10.10 -18.36
N THR A 26 -42.82 9.46 -17.18
CA THR A 26 -42.15 8.17 -16.92
C THR A 26 -43.07 7.01 -17.34
N ILE A 27 -42.71 6.29 -18.40
CA ILE A 27 -43.32 5.00 -18.78
C ILE A 27 -42.44 3.91 -18.15
N LEU A 28 -42.98 3.09 -17.23
CA LEU A 28 -42.26 1.95 -16.66
C LEU A 28 -42.06 0.87 -17.72
N ALA A 29 -40.82 0.65 -18.17
CA ALA A 29 -40.43 -0.55 -18.90
C ALA A 29 -39.97 -1.63 -17.90
N PRO A 30 -40.38 -2.91 -18.03
CA PRO A 30 -39.80 -3.99 -17.24
C PRO A 30 -38.39 -4.26 -17.74
N SER A 31 -37.38 -3.87 -16.96
CA SER A 31 -35.98 -4.19 -17.21
C SER A 31 -35.71 -5.64 -16.83
N THR A 32 -35.74 -6.57 -17.78
CA THR A 32 -35.22 -7.92 -17.57
C THR A 32 -33.69 -7.85 -17.57
N SER A 33 -33.09 -7.76 -16.38
CA SER A 33 -31.64 -7.82 -16.21
C SER A 33 -31.17 -9.26 -16.43
N ALA A 34 -30.62 -9.54 -17.61
CA ALA A 34 -29.87 -10.77 -17.84
C ALA A 34 -28.57 -10.72 -17.01
N ALA A 35 -28.42 -11.62 -16.04
CA ALA A 35 -27.22 -11.73 -15.24
C ALA A 35 -26.15 -12.52 -16.01
N SER A 36 -25.06 -11.84 -16.39
CA SER A 36 -23.88 -12.50 -16.95
C SER A 36 -23.10 -13.17 -15.82
N VAL A 37 -23.20 -14.49 -15.69
CA VAL A 37 -22.36 -15.26 -14.76
C VAL A 37 -20.93 -15.30 -15.31
N SER A 38 -20.04 -14.55 -14.67
CA SER A 38 -18.62 -14.55 -14.98
C SER A 38 -17.93 -15.62 -14.14
N THR A 39 -17.73 -16.81 -14.71
CA THR A 39 -16.90 -17.85 -14.12
C THR A 39 -15.44 -17.42 -14.14
N ARG A 40 -14.90 -17.03 -12.97
CA ARG A 40 -13.49 -16.69 -12.78
C ARG A 40 -12.70 -17.98 -12.58
N THR A 41 -12.04 -18.44 -13.64
CA THR A 41 -10.99 -19.44 -13.55
C THR A 41 -9.83 -18.84 -12.76
N VAL A 42 -9.56 -19.36 -11.56
CA VAL A 42 -8.37 -18.99 -10.79
C VAL A 42 -7.22 -19.77 -11.41
N ALA A 43 -6.43 -19.11 -12.24
CA ALA A 43 -5.14 -19.63 -12.67
C ALA A 43 -4.22 -19.64 -11.44
N ASP A 44 -3.97 -20.83 -10.92
CA ASP A 44 -3.02 -21.09 -9.86
C ASP A 44 -1.62 -20.71 -10.36
N THR A 45 -1.21 -19.50 -9.98
CA THR A 45 0.15 -19.03 -10.22
C THR A 45 1.01 -19.60 -9.11
N GLN A 46 1.67 -20.72 -9.39
CA GLN A 46 2.67 -21.31 -8.52
C GLN A 46 3.83 -20.32 -8.36
N VAL A 47 3.78 -19.52 -7.30
CA VAL A 47 4.86 -18.62 -6.91
C VAL A 47 6.00 -19.52 -6.44
N ALA A 48 7.02 -19.64 -7.27
CA ALA A 48 8.27 -20.29 -6.87
C ALA A 48 8.73 -19.64 -5.55
N ALA A 49 8.90 -20.46 -4.51
CA ALA A 49 9.34 -20.00 -3.21
C ALA A 49 10.71 -19.32 -3.37
N GLN A 50 10.75 -17.99 -3.26
CA GLN A 50 12.01 -17.27 -3.20
C GLN A 50 12.73 -17.66 -1.91
N PRO A 51 14.06 -17.86 -1.94
CA PRO A 51 14.81 -18.10 -0.72
C PRO A 51 14.54 -16.95 0.25
N ALA A 52 14.09 -17.29 1.46
CA ALA A 52 13.79 -16.30 2.47
C ALA A 52 15.06 -15.47 2.74
N ALA A 53 14.98 -14.16 2.55
CA ALA A 53 16.05 -13.28 2.96
C ALA A 53 16.30 -13.43 4.48
N PRO A 54 17.55 -13.31 4.94
CA PRO A 54 17.85 -13.43 6.35
C PRO A 54 17.08 -12.38 7.17
N VAL A 55 16.52 -12.80 8.30
CA VAL A 55 15.77 -11.92 9.19
C VAL A 55 16.70 -11.35 10.26
N TYR A 56 16.65 -10.04 10.46
CA TYR A 56 17.33 -9.37 11.56
C TYR A 56 16.29 -8.86 12.57
N ILE A 57 16.47 -9.18 13.85
CA ILE A 57 15.57 -8.76 14.92
C ILE A 57 16.25 -7.63 15.71
N ARG A 58 15.71 -6.41 15.64
CA ARG A 58 16.25 -5.24 16.36
C ARG A 58 15.35 -4.85 17.53
N HIS A 59 15.93 -4.80 18.72
CA HIS A 59 15.25 -4.28 19.89
C HIS A 59 15.01 -2.77 19.76
N ARG A 60 13.74 -2.36 19.82
CA ARG A 60 13.31 -0.99 19.49
C ARG A 60 13.89 0.08 20.42
N GLN A 61 14.02 -0.20 21.71
CA GLN A 61 14.51 0.79 22.67
C GLN A 61 16.03 0.97 22.61
N SER A 62 16.79 -0.14 22.59
CA SER A 62 18.25 -0.09 22.64
C SER A 62 18.93 0.01 21.28
N GLN A 63 18.19 -0.16 20.18
CA GLN A 63 18.72 -0.21 18.82
C GLN A 63 19.77 -1.32 18.59
N LYS A 64 19.79 -2.34 19.47
CA LYS A 64 20.67 -3.51 19.38
C LYS A 64 19.96 -4.67 18.67
N CYS A 65 20.73 -5.51 18.00
CA CYS A 65 20.25 -6.68 17.28
C CYS A 65 20.30 -7.93 18.18
N LEU A 66 19.36 -8.87 17.96
CA LEU A 66 19.39 -10.20 18.56
C LEU A 66 20.57 -10.98 17.96
N ASP A 67 21.45 -11.46 18.83
CA ASP A 67 22.78 -12.02 18.53
C ASP A 67 22.89 -13.40 19.20
N GLY A 68 23.08 -14.46 18.43
CA GLY A 68 23.36 -15.81 18.90
C GLY A 68 24.86 -16.06 18.99
N SER A 69 25.47 -15.81 20.13
CA SER A 69 26.91 -16.01 20.34
C SER A 69 27.21 -17.44 20.79
N VAL A 70 28.28 -18.04 20.24
CA VAL A 70 28.75 -19.39 20.66
C VAL A 70 29.14 -19.42 22.14
N SER A 71 29.74 -18.35 22.66
CA SER A 71 30.25 -18.30 24.05
C SER A 71 29.33 -17.57 25.02
N GLN A 72 28.43 -16.71 24.54
CA GLN A 72 27.58 -15.86 25.39
C GLN A 72 26.08 -16.18 25.25
N GLY A 73 25.71 -17.15 24.42
CA GLY A 73 24.31 -17.49 24.14
C GLY A 73 23.57 -16.39 23.39
N VAL A 74 22.23 -16.39 23.49
CA VAL A 74 21.35 -15.41 22.85
C VAL A 74 21.29 -14.12 23.68
N ARG A 75 21.61 -12.99 23.06
CA ARG A 75 21.68 -11.67 23.72
C ARG A 75 21.36 -10.51 22.76
N LEU A 76 21.28 -9.30 23.29
CA LEU A 76 21.27 -8.08 22.48
C LEU A 76 22.70 -7.53 22.31
N ASN A 77 23.14 -7.35 21.08
CA ASN A 77 24.47 -6.84 20.74
C ASN A 77 24.41 -5.72 19.69
N THR A 78 25.50 -4.99 19.48
CA THR A 78 25.62 -4.01 18.40
C THR A 78 25.33 -4.68 17.05
N CYS A 79 24.44 -4.08 16.26
CA CYS A 79 24.10 -4.57 14.93
C CYS A 79 25.34 -4.51 14.02
N ASN A 80 25.74 -5.65 13.47
CA ASN A 80 26.96 -5.77 12.66
C ASN A 80 26.80 -6.65 11.42
N ALA A 81 25.58 -7.08 11.10
CA ALA A 81 25.23 -7.88 9.91
C ALA A 81 25.97 -9.23 9.78
N THR A 82 26.53 -9.74 10.87
CA THR A 82 27.12 -11.09 10.89
C THR A 82 26.04 -12.17 10.88
N ASN A 83 26.42 -13.40 10.50
CA ASN A 83 25.51 -14.56 10.51
C ASN A 83 24.95 -14.86 11.90
N TYR A 84 25.65 -14.47 12.97
CA TYR A 84 25.16 -14.59 14.35
C TYR A 84 23.94 -13.71 14.64
N GLN A 85 23.61 -12.77 13.75
CA GLN A 85 22.45 -11.89 13.87
C GLN A 85 21.36 -12.19 12.84
N GLN A 86 21.55 -13.24 12.04
CA GLN A 86 20.60 -13.71 11.03
C GLN A 86 19.75 -14.82 11.64
N TRP A 87 18.44 -14.70 11.47
CA TRP A 87 17.44 -15.64 11.94
C TRP A 87 16.60 -16.10 10.76
N GLU A 88 16.07 -17.32 10.84
CA GLU A 88 15.15 -17.87 9.86
C GLU A 88 13.87 -18.32 10.55
N TYR A 89 12.76 -18.23 9.82
CA TYR A 89 11.53 -18.90 10.22
C TYR A 89 11.66 -20.37 9.83
N PHE A 90 11.67 -21.24 10.83
CA PHE A 90 11.75 -22.67 10.62
C PHE A 90 10.49 -23.34 11.19
N THR A 91 9.82 -24.12 10.37
CA THR A 91 8.65 -24.93 10.73
C THR A 91 8.99 -26.40 10.43
N ASN A 92 8.56 -27.33 11.29
CA ASN A 92 8.95 -28.76 11.28
C ASN A 92 7.88 -29.68 10.65
N ASP A 93 7.09 -29.15 9.74
CA ASP A 93 5.96 -29.83 9.07
C ASP A 93 6.40 -30.77 7.93
#